data_AF-A4ATK2-F1
#
_entry.id   AF-A4ATK2-F1
#
_cell.length_a   1.000
_cell.length_b   1.000
_cell.length_c   1.000
_cell.angle_alpha   90.00
_cell.angle_beta   90.00
_cell.angle_gamma   90.00
#
_symmetry.space_group_name_H-M   'P 1'
#
loop_
_entity.id
_entity.type
_entity.pdbx_description
1 polymer ?
#
loop_
_entity_poly.entity_id
_entity_poly.type
_entity_poly.pdbx_seq_one_letter_code
_entity_poly.pdbx_strand_id
1 'polypeptide(L)'
;MINSIFFMAKKSFIGFILFFVLFQVKSQETIKIPEKANKILFLGNSITYSGQYISYIETYLTLKYPEKKLEFINVGLPSETVSGLSEHNHAQGKFPRPDLKERLHRVLSKAKPDFVFANYGINDGIYLPFDNERFKKFKDGILWMHNEVAKSGAEIVHLTPPVYDGPNTAVYDNVMDIYSHWLLSKRYTDEWKIIDIHSPMKGQLQKERVQNPKFTFAPDGVHPNKEGHWVMAQQVLLSLGENTSAQFNSIEEAITEFENGKKALELIEKRQAINKDAWLSAIGHERTGMTEGMSLKEAQLKSKKLKKQLTMLLNQ
;
A
#
# COMPACT_ATOMS: atom_id res chain seq x y z
N MET A 1 -21.78 59.18 62.00
CA MET A 1 -22.84 58.85 61.03
C MET A 1 -22.34 57.74 60.12
N ILE A 2 -23.13 56.66 60.03
CA ILE A 2 -23.25 55.72 58.91
C ILE A 2 -22.12 54.68 58.70
N ASN A 3 -22.46 53.46 59.14
CA ASN A 3 -22.41 52.14 58.47
C ASN A 3 -21.17 51.67 57.68
N SER A 4 -20.58 50.59 58.20
CA SER A 4 -20.45 49.24 57.61
C SER A 4 -20.33 49.08 56.09
N ILE A 5 -19.38 48.25 55.64
CA ILE A 5 -19.63 47.02 54.85
C ILE A 5 -18.33 46.20 54.70
N PHE A 6 -18.43 44.93 55.08
CA PHE A 6 -17.52 43.83 54.80
C PHE A 6 -17.30 43.63 53.28
N PHE A 7 -16.08 43.33 52.84
CA PHE A 7 -15.88 42.62 51.58
C PHE A 7 -14.91 41.44 51.75
N MET A 8 -15.47 40.24 51.72
CA MET A 8 -14.75 38.97 51.58
C MET A 8 -14.04 38.93 50.22
N ALA A 9 -12.75 38.63 50.22
CA ALA A 9 -12.02 38.27 49.01
C ALA A 9 -12.52 36.90 48.49
N LYS A 10 -13.37 36.91 47.46
CA LYS A 10 -13.70 35.69 46.70
C LYS A 10 -12.50 35.31 45.82
N LYS A 11 -11.97 34.12 46.05
CA LYS A 11 -11.03 33.43 45.16
C LYS A 11 -11.69 33.20 43.81
N SER A 12 -11.25 33.89 42.77
CA SER A 12 -11.60 33.54 41.38
C SER A 12 -10.56 32.56 40.85
N PHE A 13 -10.86 31.27 40.97
CA PHE A 13 -10.13 30.21 40.28
C PHE A 13 -10.72 30.11 38.86
N ILE A 14 -10.08 30.77 37.89
CA ILE A 14 -10.45 30.61 36.48
C ILE A 14 -9.90 29.25 36.05
N GLY A 15 -10.77 28.24 36.05
CA GLY A 15 -10.46 26.92 35.51
C GLY A 15 -10.32 27.01 33.99
N PHE A 16 -9.08 26.88 33.49
CA PHE A 16 -8.82 26.61 32.08
C PHE A 16 -9.30 25.18 31.79
N ILE A 17 -10.46 25.04 31.13
CA ILE A 17 -10.87 23.76 30.56
C ILE A 17 -10.01 23.55 29.30
N LEU A 18 -8.95 22.77 29.43
CA LEU A 18 -8.25 22.20 28.28
C LEU A 18 -9.21 21.23 27.59
N PHE A 19 -9.78 21.65 26.45
CA PHE A 19 -10.42 20.72 25.53
C PHE A 19 -9.30 19.87 24.90
N PHE A 20 -9.00 18.72 25.50
CA PHE A 20 -8.28 17.65 24.79
C PHE A 20 -9.21 17.14 23.69
N VAL A 21 -9.03 17.66 22.47
CA VAL A 21 -9.51 16.98 21.28
C VAL A 21 -8.69 15.71 21.16
N LEU A 22 -9.21 14.61 21.70
CA LEU A 22 -8.73 13.27 21.38
C LEU A 22 -8.91 13.12 19.87
N PHE A 23 -7.83 13.24 19.12
CA PHE A 23 -7.80 12.73 17.76
C PHE A 23 -8.06 11.23 17.86
N GLN A 24 -9.32 10.85 17.64
CA GLN A 24 -9.70 9.48 17.38
C GLN A 24 -8.94 9.09 16.12
N VAL A 25 -7.83 8.37 16.28
CA VAL A 25 -7.21 7.63 15.18
C VAL A 25 -8.32 6.72 14.69
N LYS A 26 -8.93 7.07 13.55
CA LYS A 26 -9.95 6.22 12.95
C LYS A 26 -9.27 4.87 12.70
N SER A 27 -9.71 3.86 13.44
CA SER A 27 -9.22 2.50 13.27
C SER A 27 -9.43 2.08 11.82
N GLN A 28 -8.48 1.32 11.26
CA GLN A 28 -8.64 0.75 9.94
C GLN A 28 -9.90 -0.11 9.89
N GLU A 29 -10.52 -0.17 8.71
CA GLU A 29 -11.58 -1.14 8.48
C GLU A 29 -11.01 -2.56 8.63
N THR A 30 -11.65 -3.41 9.43
CA THR A 30 -11.26 -4.81 9.54
C THR A 30 -11.74 -5.57 8.31
N ILE A 31 -10.80 -6.04 7.50
CA ILE A 31 -11.00 -6.79 6.28
C ILE A 31 -10.58 -8.25 6.52
N LYS A 32 -11.39 -9.18 6.06
CA LYS A 32 -11.04 -10.61 6.06
C LYS A 32 -10.67 -11.06 4.66
N ILE A 33 -9.54 -11.75 4.54
CA ILE A 33 -9.27 -12.60 3.39
C ILE A 33 -10.23 -13.79 3.48
N PRO A 34 -10.98 -14.12 2.41
CA PRO A 34 -11.89 -15.26 2.43
C PRO A 34 -11.18 -16.56 2.79
N GLU A 35 -11.79 -17.43 3.62
CA GLU A 35 -11.15 -18.68 4.08
C GLU A 35 -10.74 -19.61 2.93
N LYS A 36 -11.47 -19.56 1.82
CA LYS A 36 -11.19 -20.36 0.61
C LYS A 36 -10.19 -19.69 -0.34
N ALA A 37 -9.78 -18.45 -0.08
CA ALA A 37 -8.83 -17.75 -0.93
C ALA A 37 -7.44 -18.37 -0.79
N ASN A 38 -6.84 -18.69 -1.94
CA ASN A 38 -5.48 -19.21 -2.02
C ASN A 38 -4.56 -18.22 -2.71
N LYS A 39 -5.05 -17.50 -3.72
CA LYS A 39 -4.27 -16.57 -4.54
C LYS A 39 -4.60 -15.13 -4.22
N ILE A 40 -3.63 -14.45 -3.62
CA ILE A 40 -3.69 -13.04 -3.27
C ILE A 40 -2.84 -12.28 -4.29
N LEU A 41 -3.47 -11.48 -5.12
CA LEU A 41 -2.80 -10.71 -6.17
C LEU A 41 -2.62 -9.26 -5.74
N PHE A 42 -1.44 -8.72 -5.98
CA PHE A 42 -1.10 -7.31 -5.76
C PHE A 42 -0.94 -6.64 -7.12
N LEU A 43 -1.82 -5.68 -7.39
CA LEU A 43 -1.90 -4.91 -8.62
C LEU A 43 -1.52 -3.46 -8.33
N GLY A 44 -0.68 -2.87 -9.17
CA GLY A 44 -0.24 -1.50 -8.97
C GLY A 44 0.92 -1.10 -9.88
N ASN A 45 1.61 -0.03 -9.49
CA ASN A 45 2.69 0.59 -10.26
C ASN A 45 4.10 0.11 -9.81
N SER A 46 5.11 0.99 -9.89
CA SER A 46 6.51 0.72 -9.53
C SER A 46 6.71 0.38 -8.06
N ILE A 47 5.92 0.94 -7.16
CA ILE A 47 5.99 0.66 -5.72
C ILE A 47 5.54 -0.78 -5.44
N THR A 48 4.49 -1.21 -6.13
CA THR A 48 4.02 -2.60 -6.13
C THR A 48 5.04 -3.53 -6.78
N TYR A 49 5.62 -3.14 -7.93
CA TYR A 49 6.69 -3.91 -8.58
C TYR A 49 7.96 -4.09 -7.72
N SER A 50 8.36 -3.06 -6.96
CA SER A 50 9.45 -3.17 -5.98
C SER A 50 9.13 -4.27 -4.97
N GLY A 51 7.91 -4.24 -4.42
CA GLY A 51 7.29 -5.37 -3.74
C GLY A 51 7.73 -5.61 -2.31
N GLN A 52 8.56 -4.75 -1.71
CA GLN A 52 9.04 -4.94 -0.34
C GLN A 52 7.90 -5.04 0.67
N TYR A 53 6.89 -4.16 0.61
CA TYR A 53 5.72 -4.25 1.49
C TYR A 53 4.95 -5.58 1.33
N ILE A 54 4.94 -6.15 0.12
CA ILE A 54 4.29 -7.45 -0.15
C ILE A 54 5.09 -8.56 0.51
N SER A 55 6.42 -8.54 0.36
CA SER A 55 7.30 -9.49 1.05
C SER A 55 7.14 -9.42 2.57
N TYR A 56 6.95 -8.22 3.13
CA TYR A 56 6.74 -8.04 4.58
C TYR A 56 5.41 -8.62 5.04
N ILE A 57 4.31 -8.36 4.32
CA ILE A 57 2.99 -8.94 4.60
C ILE A 57 3.05 -10.47 4.49
N GLU A 58 3.63 -10.99 3.41
CA GLU A 58 3.77 -12.43 3.18
C GLU A 58 4.60 -13.09 4.29
N THR A 59 5.72 -12.48 4.68
CA THR A 59 6.60 -13.00 5.73
C THR A 59 5.87 -13.05 7.05
N TYR A 60 5.24 -11.95 7.46
CA TYR A 60 4.50 -11.89 8.72
C TYR A 60 3.40 -12.96 8.79
N LEU A 61 2.57 -13.05 7.75
CA LEU A 61 1.47 -14.01 7.70
C LEU A 61 1.96 -15.46 7.59
N THR A 62 3.06 -15.72 6.88
CA THR A 62 3.61 -17.08 6.75
C THR A 62 4.25 -17.57 8.05
N LEU A 63 4.92 -16.68 8.79
CA LEU A 63 5.49 -17.01 10.10
C LEU A 63 4.40 -17.26 11.14
N LYS A 64 3.33 -16.44 11.13
CA LYS A 64 2.24 -16.54 12.10
C LYS A 64 1.25 -17.67 11.80
N TYR A 65 1.03 -17.98 10.53
CA TYR A 65 0.08 -19.00 10.07
C TYR A 65 0.72 -19.93 9.02
N PRO A 66 1.73 -20.73 9.39
CA PRO A 66 2.47 -21.58 8.46
C PRO A 66 1.60 -22.64 7.76
N GLU A 67 0.44 -22.98 8.33
CA GLU A 67 -0.56 -23.88 7.76
C GLU A 67 -1.35 -23.25 6.60
N LYS A 68 -1.46 -21.91 6.56
CA LYS A 68 -2.15 -21.19 5.48
C LYS A 68 -1.27 -21.17 4.24
N LYS A 69 -1.71 -21.87 3.20
CA LYS A 69 -0.94 -22.04 1.95
C LYS A 69 -1.19 -20.91 0.94
N LEU A 70 -1.20 -19.66 1.41
CA LEU A 70 -1.42 -18.49 0.56
C LEU A 70 -0.32 -18.34 -0.51
N GLU A 71 -0.72 -17.94 -1.70
CA GLU A 71 0.14 -17.58 -2.81
C GLU A 71 0.00 -16.08 -3.09
N PHE A 72 1.09 -15.35 -2.89
CA PHE A 72 1.18 -13.91 -3.13
C PHE A 72 1.73 -13.68 -4.54
N ILE A 73 0.92 -13.04 -5.40
CA ILE A 73 1.23 -12.79 -6.80
C ILE A 73 1.42 -11.28 -7.00
N ASN A 74 2.67 -10.85 -7.18
CA ASN A 74 2.98 -9.46 -7.50
C ASN A 74 2.98 -9.25 -9.02
N VAL A 75 2.07 -8.39 -9.51
CA VAL A 75 1.97 -8.00 -10.92
C VAL A 75 2.01 -6.48 -11.09
N GLY A 76 2.75 -5.80 -10.21
CA GLY A 76 2.99 -4.36 -10.35
C GLY A 76 3.74 -4.04 -11.64
N LEU A 77 3.36 -2.98 -12.35
CA LEU A 77 4.03 -2.53 -13.56
C LEU A 77 4.54 -1.08 -13.36
N PRO A 78 5.86 -0.82 -13.42
CA PRO A 78 6.36 0.54 -13.22
C PRO A 78 5.76 1.58 -14.18
N SER A 79 5.70 2.85 -13.75
CA SER A 79 5.00 3.98 -14.39
C SER A 79 3.51 3.83 -14.71
N GLU A 80 2.90 2.65 -14.53
CA GLU A 80 1.52 2.40 -14.94
C GLU A 80 0.54 3.33 -14.21
N THR A 81 -0.50 3.72 -14.95
CA THR A 81 -1.68 4.45 -14.46
C THR A 81 -2.93 3.61 -14.65
N VAL A 82 -3.93 3.86 -13.83
CA VAL A 82 -5.31 3.40 -14.06
C VAL A 82 -6.13 4.50 -14.77
N SER A 83 -5.69 5.76 -14.69
CA SER A 83 -6.31 6.89 -15.39
C SER A 83 -6.10 6.88 -16.91
N GLY A 84 -5.10 6.15 -17.39
CA GLY A 84 -4.66 6.15 -18.80
C GLY A 84 -3.95 7.45 -19.20
N LEU A 85 -3.54 8.27 -18.24
CA LEU A 85 -2.86 9.54 -18.50
C LEU A 85 -1.35 9.34 -18.64
N SER A 86 -0.76 10.14 -19.52
CA SER A 86 0.70 10.27 -19.66
C SER A 86 1.05 11.72 -19.93
N GLU A 87 2.03 12.25 -19.22
CA GLU A 87 2.64 13.52 -19.55
C GLU A 87 3.39 13.45 -20.88
N HIS A 88 3.52 14.61 -21.54
CA HIS A 88 4.36 14.76 -22.72
C HIS A 88 5.82 14.41 -22.39
N ASN A 89 6.48 13.67 -23.27
CA ASN A 89 7.89 13.26 -23.12
C ASN A 89 8.17 12.40 -21.87
N HIS A 90 7.18 11.62 -21.38
CA HIS A 90 7.42 10.63 -20.32
C HIS A 90 8.62 9.74 -20.67
N ALA A 91 9.45 9.44 -19.67
CA ALA A 91 10.67 8.64 -19.82
C ALA A 91 11.59 9.15 -20.95
N GLN A 92 11.71 10.49 -21.11
CA GLN A 92 12.47 11.13 -22.19
C GLN A 92 12.00 10.69 -23.59
N GLY A 93 10.69 10.46 -23.74
CA GLY A 93 10.06 10.10 -25.01
C GLY A 93 10.19 8.62 -25.37
N LYS A 94 10.79 7.79 -24.51
CA LYS A 94 10.95 6.34 -24.77
C LYS A 94 9.62 5.60 -24.84
N PHE A 95 8.64 5.98 -24.03
CA PHE A 95 7.30 5.39 -24.00
C PHE A 95 6.33 6.30 -23.23
N PRO A 96 5.03 6.31 -23.58
CA PRO A 96 3.99 6.89 -22.71
C PRO A 96 3.79 6.02 -21.47
N ARG A 97 3.25 6.58 -20.38
CA ARG A 97 2.88 5.76 -19.22
C ARG A 97 1.99 4.58 -19.64
N PRO A 98 2.27 3.34 -19.19
CA PRO A 98 1.38 2.21 -19.42
C PRO A 98 -0.01 2.46 -18.83
N ASP A 99 -1.05 1.96 -19.49
CA ASP A 99 -2.43 1.97 -19.01
C ASP A 99 -2.81 0.55 -18.57
N LEU A 100 -3.29 0.39 -17.34
CA LEU A 100 -3.76 -0.90 -16.82
C LEU A 100 -4.80 -1.56 -17.74
N LYS A 101 -5.62 -0.77 -18.45
CA LYS A 101 -6.62 -1.28 -19.40
C LYS A 101 -6.05 -2.19 -20.47
N GLU A 102 -4.79 -1.99 -20.83
CA GLU A 102 -4.07 -2.80 -21.81
C GLU A 102 -3.96 -4.26 -21.35
N ARG A 103 -3.69 -4.50 -20.06
CA ARG A 103 -3.29 -5.84 -19.58
C ARG A 103 -4.21 -6.49 -18.56
N LEU A 104 -5.13 -5.77 -17.92
CA LEU A 104 -5.90 -6.31 -16.78
C LEU A 104 -6.64 -7.62 -17.12
N HIS A 105 -7.26 -7.72 -18.29
CA HIS A 105 -7.93 -8.96 -18.71
C HIS A 105 -6.97 -10.16 -18.74
N ARG A 106 -5.72 -9.96 -19.22
CA ARG A 106 -4.69 -11.00 -19.21
C ARG A 106 -4.20 -11.31 -17.81
N VAL A 107 -4.07 -10.30 -16.94
CA VAL A 107 -3.76 -10.48 -15.51
C VAL A 107 -4.79 -11.42 -14.87
N LEU A 108 -6.09 -11.10 -14.99
CA LEU A 108 -7.17 -11.84 -14.33
C LEU A 108 -7.32 -13.26 -14.91
N SER A 109 -7.30 -13.42 -16.23
CA SER A 109 -7.46 -14.73 -16.87
C SER A 109 -6.29 -15.70 -16.62
N LYS A 110 -5.06 -15.19 -16.52
CA LYS A 110 -3.86 -16.01 -16.29
C LYS A 110 -3.63 -16.30 -14.81
N ALA A 111 -3.73 -15.29 -13.94
CA ALA A 111 -3.49 -15.46 -12.51
C ALA A 111 -4.67 -16.14 -11.81
N LYS A 112 -5.91 -15.83 -12.20
CA LYS A 112 -7.16 -16.26 -11.57
C LYS A 112 -7.11 -16.03 -10.05
N PRO A 113 -6.98 -14.76 -9.60
CA PRO A 113 -6.88 -14.46 -8.18
C PRO A 113 -8.20 -14.71 -7.46
N ASP A 114 -8.13 -15.01 -6.17
CA ASP A 114 -9.30 -15.06 -5.29
C ASP A 114 -9.50 -13.71 -4.57
N PHE A 115 -8.39 -13.01 -4.31
CA PHE A 115 -8.35 -11.76 -3.58
C PHE A 115 -7.34 -10.81 -4.21
N VAL A 116 -7.67 -9.53 -4.34
CA VAL A 116 -6.84 -8.51 -5.01
C VAL A 116 -6.63 -7.31 -4.10
N PHE A 117 -5.37 -6.96 -3.85
CA PHE A 117 -5.00 -5.63 -3.36
C PHE A 117 -4.60 -4.76 -4.55
N ALA A 118 -5.21 -3.58 -4.69
CA ALA A 118 -4.92 -2.64 -5.76
C ALA A 118 -4.39 -1.31 -5.22
N ASN A 119 -3.23 -0.86 -5.70
CA ASN A 119 -2.63 0.42 -5.30
C ASN A 119 -2.27 1.29 -6.52
N TYR A 120 -3.11 2.29 -6.78
CA TYR A 120 -2.96 3.30 -7.83
C TYR A 120 -3.20 4.71 -7.28
N GLY A 121 -2.75 5.72 -8.01
CA GLY A 121 -2.91 7.14 -7.67
C GLY A 121 -1.63 7.94 -7.92
N ILE A 122 -0.46 7.44 -7.50
CA ILE A 122 0.80 8.21 -7.50
C ILE A 122 1.21 8.70 -8.90
N ASN A 123 0.96 7.91 -9.94
CA ASN A 123 1.25 8.29 -11.33
C ASN A 123 0.07 8.97 -12.03
N ASP A 124 -1.14 8.80 -11.50
CA ASP A 124 -2.40 9.08 -12.20
C ASP A 124 -2.70 10.57 -12.34
N GLY A 125 -2.10 11.41 -11.48
CA GLY A 125 -2.11 12.87 -11.61
C GLY A 125 -0.98 13.43 -12.47
N ILE A 126 -0.12 12.56 -13.03
CA ILE A 126 1.04 12.89 -13.88
C ILE A 126 1.95 14.00 -13.32
N TYR A 127 2.08 14.06 -11.99
CA TYR A 127 2.95 15.01 -11.27
C TYR A 127 2.63 16.49 -11.53
N LEU A 128 1.37 16.80 -11.89
CA LEU A 128 0.84 18.15 -12.10
C LEU A 128 -0.09 18.58 -10.96
N PRO A 129 -0.34 19.90 -10.79
CA PRO A 129 -1.34 20.39 -9.83
C PRO A 129 -2.70 19.71 -10.00
N PHE A 130 -3.52 19.72 -8.93
CA PHE A 130 -4.86 19.18 -8.98
C PHE A 130 -5.67 19.78 -10.14
N ASP A 131 -6.43 18.93 -10.81
CA ASP A 131 -7.29 19.28 -11.92
C ASP A 131 -8.47 18.32 -11.98
N ASN A 132 -9.66 18.87 -12.26
CA ASN A 132 -10.89 18.10 -12.23
C ASN A 132 -10.97 17.06 -13.36
N GLU A 133 -10.39 17.34 -14.53
CA GLU A 133 -10.41 16.38 -15.65
C GLU A 133 -9.49 15.19 -15.37
N ARG A 134 -8.26 15.45 -14.89
CA ARG A 134 -7.35 14.38 -14.47
C ARG A 134 -7.92 13.56 -13.32
N PHE A 135 -8.52 14.24 -12.35
CA PHE A 135 -9.19 13.54 -11.25
C PHE A 135 -10.36 12.69 -11.74
N LYS A 136 -11.16 13.19 -12.69
CA LYS A 136 -12.22 12.38 -13.31
C LYS A 136 -11.65 11.13 -13.98
N LYS A 137 -10.57 11.23 -14.75
CA LYS A 137 -9.90 10.08 -15.38
C LYS A 137 -9.42 9.06 -14.35
N PHE A 138 -8.83 9.50 -13.25
CA PHE A 138 -8.46 8.62 -12.13
C PHE A 138 -9.69 7.89 -11.56
N LYS A 139 -10.78 8.62 -11.27
CA LYS A 139 -12.02 8.02 -10.75
C LYS A 139 -12.61 7.00 -11.70
N ASP A 140 -12.73 7.35 -12.98
CA ASP A 140 -13.26 6.48 -14.03
C ASP A 140 -12.41 5.20 -14.15
N GLY A 141 -11.08 5.34 -14.08
CA GLY A 141 -10.13 4.23 -14.08
C GLY A 141 -10.31 3.29 -12.90
N ILE A 142 -10.35 3.83 -11.67
CA ILE A 142 -10.56 3.06 -10.44
C ILE A 142 -11.91 2.32 -10.47
N LEU A 143 -12.99 2.99 -10.90
CA LEU A 143 -14.31 2.36 -11.04
C LEU A 143 -14.28 1.22 -12.07
N TRP A 144 -13.67 1.45 -13.22
CA TRP A 144 -13.51 0.42 -14.23
C TRP A 144 -12.71 -0.78 -13.70
N MET A 145 -11.55 -0.55 -13.08
CA MET A 145 -10.72 -1.60 -12.50
C MET A 145 -11.47 -2.40 -11.43
N HIS A 146 -12.17 -1.72 -10.51
CA HIS A 146 -12.98 -2.38 -9.48
C HIS A 146 -13.99 -3.34 -10.13
N ASN A 147 -14.75 -2.84 -11.12
CA ASN A 147 -15.78 -3.63 -11.79
C ASN A 147 -15.20 -4.83 -12.54
N GLU A 148 -14.08 -4.68 -13.25
CA GLU A 148 -13.46 -5.79 -13.98
C GLU A 148 -12.89 -6.87 -13.03
N VAL A 149 -12.30 -6.47 -11.91
CA VAL A 149 -11.85 -7.43 -10.88
C VAL A 149 -13.04 -8.14 -10.25
N ALA A 150 -14.08 -7.41 -9.82
CA ALA A 150 -15.28 -8.02 -9.23
C ALA A 150 -15.98 -8.99 -10.20
N LYS A 151 -16.09 -8.63 -11.48
CA LYS A 151 -16.65 -9.50 -12.53
C LYS A 151 -15.86 -10.80 -12.72
N SER A 152 -14.56 -10.81 -12.42
CA SER A 152 -13.75 -12.03 -12.47
C SER A 152 -14.03 -13.01 -11.33
N GLY A 153 -14.83 -12.60 -10.34
CA GLY A 153 -15.16 -13.37 -9.14
C GLY A 153 -14.18 -13.15 -7.98
N ALA A 154 -13.12 -12.37 -8.18
CA ALA A 154 -12.18 -12.01 -7.13
C ALA A 154 -12.74 -10.85 -6.28
N GLU A 155 -12.50 -10.89 -4.97
CA GLU A 155 -12.73 -9.73 -4.11
C GLU A 155 -11.59 -8.71 -4.28
N ILE A 156 -11.90 -7.41 -4.26
CA ILE A 156 -10.92 -6.33 -4.38
C ILE A 156 -10.88 -5.45 -3.13
N VAL A 157 -9.67 -5.09 -2.72
CA VAL A 157 -9.36 -4.09 -1.69
C VAL A 157 -8.48 -3.02 -2.31
N HIS A 158 -8.90 -1.75 -2.20
CA HIS A 158 -8.07 -0.63 -2.65
C HIS A 158 -7.16 -0.16 -1.51
N LEU A 159 -5.89 0.04 -1.81
CA LEU A 159 -4.97 0.80 -0.96
C LEU A 159 -4.92 2.23 -1.50
N THR A 160 -5.14 3.23 -0.65
CA THR A 160 -4.94 4.64 -1.04
C THR A 160 -3.52 4.84 -1.60
N PRO A 161 -3.24 5.85 -2.45
CA PRO A 161 -1.87 6.10 -2.88
C PRO A 161 -0.95 6.38 -1.68
N PRO A 162 0.34 6.03 -1.74
CA PRO A 162 1.30 6.45 -0.71
C PRO A 162 1.60 7.94 -0.84
N VAL A 163 2.26 8.50 0.18
CA VAL A 163 2.70 9.91 0.18
C VAL A 163 3.64 10.23 -0.97
N TYR A 164 3.54 11.45 -1.48
CA TYR A 164 4.52 12.03 -2.40
C TYR A 164 5.38 13.04 -1.64
N ASP A 165 6.69 12.98 -1.86
CA ASP A 165 7.66 13.77 -1.09
C ASP A 165 8.78 14.36 -1.99
N GLY A 166 8.45 14.61 -3.25
CA GLY A 166 9.40 15.15 -4.24
C GLY A 166 9.54 16.67 -4.21
N PRO A 167 10.29 17.28 -5.16
CA PRO A 167 10.58 18.71 -5.14
C PRO A 167 9.34 19.62 -5.18
N ASN A 168 8.21 19.13 -5.73
CA ASN A 168 6.92 19.84 -5.73
C ASN A 168 5.96 19.31 -4.64
N THR A 169 6.50 18.85 -3.50
CA THR A 169 5.74 18.16 -2.43
C THR A 169 4.43 18.88 -2.11
N ALA A 170 4.48 20.18 -1.80
CA ALA A 170 3.28 20.92 -1.38
C ALA A 170 2.13 20.90 -2.41
N VAL A 171 2.44 20.75 -3.69
CA VAL A 171 1.44 20.78 -4.78
C VAL A 171 0.92 19.38 -5.07
N TYR A 172 1.81 18.40 -5.24
CA TYR A 172 1.39 17.07 -5.67
C TYR A 172 0.99 16.15 -4.50
N ASP A 173 1.51 16.38 -3.30
CA ASP A 173 1.01 15.70 -2.09
C ASP A 173 -0.47 16.05 -1.82
N ASN A 174 -0.89 17.27 -2.13
CA ASN A 174 -2.31 17.65 -2.07
C ASN A 174 -3.17 16.87 -3.09
N VAL A 175 -2.61 16.48 -4.25
CA VAL A 175 -3.32 15.57 -5.17
C VAL A 175 -3.49 14.20 -4.53
N MET A 176 -2.46 13.69 -3.84
CA MET A 176 -2.55 12.41 -3.11
C MET A 176 -3.56 12.47 -1.96
N ASP A 177 -3.66 13.61 -1.24
CA ASP A 177 -4.72 13.83 -0.25
C ASP A 177 -6.12 13.73 -0.88
N ILE A 178 -6.35 14.44 -1.99
CA ILE A 178 -7.67 14.46 -2.65
C ILE A 178 -8.04 13.07 -3.18
N TYR A 179 -7.09 12.37 -3.82
CA TYR A 179 -7.31 11.04 -4.37
C TYR A 179 -7.58 10.02 -3.25
N SER A 180 -6.84 10.12 -2.14
CA SER A 180 -7.03 9.26 -0.95
C SER A 180 -8.37 9.52 -0.28
N HIS A 181 -8.76 10.77 -0.04
CA HIS A 181 -10.05 11.11 0.54
C HIS A 181 -11.22 10.61 -0.31
N TRP A 182 -11.12 10.76 -1.64
CA TRP A 182 -12.14 10.24 -2.54
C TRP A 182 -12.23 8.72 -2.49
N LEU A 183 -11.09 8.01 -2.52
CA LEU A 183 -11.09 6.57 -2.34
C LEU A 183 -11.76 6.22 -1.02
N LEU A 184 -11.32 6.77 0.11
CA LEU A 184 -11.89 6.48 1.42
C LEU A 184 -13.40 6.74 1.52
N SER A 185 -13.93 7.72 0.77
CA SER A 185 -15.38 7.96 0.71
C SER A 185 -16.17 6.74 0.16
N LYS A 186 -15.54 5.91 -0.68
CA LYS A 186 -16.13 4.70 -1.26
C LYS A 186 -16.45 3.61 -0.25
N ARG A 187 -15.84 3.63 0.94
CA ARG A 187 -16.26 2.79 2.06
C ARG A 187 -17.73 3.04 2.44
N TYR A 188 -18.18 4.30 2.32
CA TYR A 188 -19.51 4.73 2.76
C TYR A 188 -20.49 4.86 1.59
N THR A 189 -20.02 5.24 0.40
CA THR A 189 -20.91 5.45 -0.75
C THR A 189 -21.20 4.17 -1.53
N ASP A 190 -20.25 3.23 -1.55
CA ASP A 190 -20.32 2.04 -2.41
C ASP A 190 -19.96 0.75 -1.63
N GLU A 191 -19.78 0.83 -0.30
CA GLU A 191 -19.41 -0.29 0.57
C GLU A 191 -18.13 -1.03 0.15
N TRP A 192 -17.19 -0.29 -0.45
CA TRP A 192 -15.91 -0.87 -0.88
C TRP A 192 -14.96 -1.07 0.29
N LYS A 193 -14.24 -2.20 0.27
CA LYS A 193 -13.09 -2.45 1.15
C LYS A 193 -11.92 -1.57 0.75
N ILE A 194 -11.48 -0.69 1.65
CA ILE A 194 -10.36 0.22 1.39
C ILE A 194 -9.45 0.23 2.60
N ILE A 195 -8.15 0.30 2.38
CA ILE A 195 -7.14 0.44 3.43
C ILE A 195 -6.44 1.78 3.23
N ASP A 196 -6.44 2.63 4.27
CA ASP A 196 -5.76 3.92 4.24
C ASP A 196 -4.28 3.72 4.54
N ILE A 197 -3.42 3.77 3.53
CA ILE A 197 -1.97 3.83 3.74
C ILE A 197 -1.44 5.26 3.69
N HIS A 198 -2.18 6.18 3.08
CA HIS A 198 -1.74 7.57 2.84
C HIS A 198 -1.65 8.34 4.14
N SER A 199 -2.75 8.39 4.90
CA SER A 199 -2.84 9.22 6.11
C SER A 199 -1.84 8.77 7.18
N PRO A 200 -1.68 7.45 7.47
CA PRO A 200 -0.66 6.98 8.40
C PRO A 200 0.77 7.31 7.97
N MET A 201 1.11 7.11 6.69
CA MET A 201 2.43 7.48 6.16
C MET A 201 2.68 8.99 6.31
N LYS A 202 1.70 9.83 5.96
CA LYS A 202 1.80 11.28 6.07
C LYS A 202 1.96 11.74 7.52
N GLY A 203 1.18 11.17 8.44
CA GLY A 203 1.29 11.48 9.87
C GLY A 203 2.65 11.10 10.44
N GLN A 204 3.18 9.93 10.09
CA GLN A 204 4.52 9.53 10.54
C GLN A 204 5.62 10.38 9.91
N LEU A 205 5.54 10.68 8.62
CA LEU A 205 6.48 11.58 7.94
C LEU A 205 6.55 12.95 8.64
N GLN A 206 5.40 13.53 8.99
CA GLN A 206 5.33 14.79 9.74
C GLN A 206 5.93 14.68 11.14
N LYS A 207 5.63 13.60 11.87
CA LYS A 207 6.15 13.34 13.21
C LYS A 207 7.68 13.23 13.22
N GLU A 208 8.25 12.45 12.31
CA GLU A 208 9.70 12.28 12.19
C GLU A 208 10.40 13.59 11.82
N ARG A 209 9.75 14.41 10.98
CA ARG A 209 10.28 15.72 10.56
C ARG A 209 10.37 16.76 11.68
N VAL A 210 9.65 16.58 12.79
CA VAL A 210 9.83 17.40 13.99
C VAL A 210 11.25 17.25 14.55
N GLN A 211 11.81 16.03 14.50
CA GLN A 211 13.14 15.73 15.03
C GLN A 211 14.23 15.78 13.96
N ASN A 212 13.91 15.33 12.76
CA ASN A 212 14.81 15.33 11.61
C ASN A 212 14.11 15.96 10.40
N PRO A 213 14.27 17.28 10.15
CA PRO A 213 13.62 17.96 9.03
C PRO A 213 13.92 17.38 7.64
N LYS A 214 15.00 16.60 7.50
CA LYS A 214 15.38 15.92 6.25
C LYS A 214 14.83 14.49 6.14
N PHE A 215 14.09 14.01 7.14
CA PHE A 215 13.50 12.69 7.09
C PHE A 215 12.56 12.56 5.88
N THR A 216 12.67 11.44 5.20
CA THR A 216 11.83 11.08 4.07
C THR A 216 11.67 9.56 4.01
N PHE A 217 10.48 9.11 3.63
CA PHE A 217 10.30 7.73 3.19
C PHE A 217 10.76 7.54 1.75
N ALA A 218 10.74 8.56 0.91
CA ALA A 218 11.00 8.44 -0.51
C ALA A 218 12.14 9.39 -0.92
N PRO A 219 13.41 8.92 -0.92
CA PRO A 219 14.56 9.76 -1.28
C PRO A 219 14.49 10.39 -2.67
N ASP A 220 13.77 9.77 -3.61
CA ASP A 220 13.50 10.31 -4.95
C ASP A 220 12.13 11.01 -5.06
N GLY A 221 11.43 11.15 -3.93
CA GLY A 221 10.11 11.74 -3.79
C GLY A 221 8.94 10.82 -4.11
N VAL A 222 9.16 9.61 -4.61
CA VAL A 222 8.11 8.69 -5.07
C VAL A 222 8.21 7.30 -4.46
N HIS A 223 9.39 6.69 -4.43
CA HIS A 223 9.57 5.29 -4.06
C HIS A 223 9.96 5.15 -2.58
N PRO A 224 9.10 4.55 -1.73
CA PRO A 224 9.41 4.35 -0.33
C PRO A 224 10.67 3.49 -0.12
N ASN A 225 11.44 3.82 0.91
CA ASN A 225 12.50 3.01 1.49
C ASN A 225 11.90 1.88 2.35
N LYS A 226 12.75 1.15 3.07
CA LYS A 226 12.32 0.02 3.90
C LYS A 226 11.31 0.44 4.97
N GLU A 227 11.56 1.58 5.61
CA GLU A 227 10.70 2.15 6.65
C GLU A 227 9.33 2.51 6.07
N GLY A 228 9.28 3.16 4.91
CA GLY A 228 8.01 3.48 4.26
C GLY A 228 7.26 2.24 3.77
N HIS A 229 7.96 1.25 3.24
CA HIS A 229 7.37 -0.05 2.89
C HIS A 229 6.85 -0.82 4.12
N TRP A 230 7.50 -0.69 5.28
CA TRP A 230 6.98 -1.23 6.53
C TRP A 230 5.68 -0.55 6.95
N VAL A 231 5.59 0.79 6.91
CA VAL A 231 4.34 1.51 7.23
C VAL A 231 3.19 1.03 6.34
N MET A 232 3.44 0.88 5.02
CA MET A 232 2.45 0.33 4.08
C MET A 232 2.01 -1.09 4.48
N ALA A 233 2.97 -1.98 4.75
CA ALA A 233 2.69 -3.35 5.16
C ALA A 233 1.91 -3.41 6.48
N GLN A 234 2.29 -2.59 7.45
CA GLN A 234 1.67 -2.51 8.76
C GLN A 234 0.19 -2.11 8.65
N GLN A 235 -0.16 -1.13 7.81
CA GLN A 235 -1.57 -0.75 7.61
C GLN A 235 -2.41 -1.88 7.00
N VAL A 236 -1.83 -2.67 6.09
CA VAL A 236 -2.49 -3.86 5.55
C VAL A 236 -2.67 -4.91 6.64
N LEU A 237 -1.62 -5.21 7.41
CA LEU A 237 -1.67 -6.17 8.52
C LEU A 237 -2.71 -5.78 9.58
N LEU A 238 -2.75 -4.51 10.00
CA LEU A 238 -3.75 -4.01 10.95
C LEU A 238 -5.18 -4.17 10.41
N SER A 239 -5.38 -3.86 9.13
CA SER A 239 -6.69 -4.06 8.48
C SER A 239 -7.07 -5.53 8.41
N LEU A 240 -6.10 -6.44 8.29
CA LEU A 240 -6.33 -7.90 8.33
C LEU A 240 -6.55 -8.44 9.76
N GLY A 241 -6.57 -7.58 10.78
CA GLY A 241 -6.77 -7.96 12.18
C GLY A 241 -5.48 -8.30 12.94
N GLU A 242 -4.31 -8.12 12.33
CA GLU A 242 -3.01 -8.38 12.94
C GLU A 242 -2.57 -7.22 13.84
N ASN A 243 -3.38 -6.89 14.86
CA ASN A 243 -3.22 -5.72 15.73
C ASN A 243 -1.85 -5.64 16.45
N THR A 244 -1.20 -6.78 16.66
CA THR A 244 0.16 -6.85 17.23
C THR A 244 1.19 -6.15 16.34
N SER A 245 0.95 -6.03 15.03
CA SER A 245 1.88 -5.36 14.12
C SER A 245 2.10 -3.88 14.45
N ALA A 246 1.15 -3.22 15.14
CA ALA A 246 1.26 -1.81 15.56
C ALA A 246 2.40 -1.56 16.56
N GLN A 247 2.92 -2.61 17.20
CA GLN A 247 3.96 -2.49 18.23
C GLN A 247 5.38 -2.42 17.66
N PHE A 248 5.56 -2.80 16.40
CA PHE A 248 6.88 -2.89 15.76
C PHE A 248 7.15 -1.70 14.84
N ASN A 249 8.37 -1.16 14.91
CA ASN A 249 8.82 -0.04 14.08
C ASN A 249 9.40 -0.48 12.73
N SER A 250 9.70 -1.78 12.59
CA SER A 250 10.26 -2.36 11.37
C SER A 250 9.82 -3.81 11.19
N ILE A 251 10.01 -4.35 9.98
CA ILE A 251 9.82 -5.77 9.73
C ILE A 251 10.84 -6.61 10.53
N GLU A 252 12.07 -6.11 10.69
CA GLU A 252 13.11 -6.78 11.46
C GLU A 252 12.69 -6.99 12.92
N GLU A 253 12.09 -5.97 13.54
CA GLU A 253 11.48 -6.12 14.88
C GLU A 253 10.33 -7.13 14.86
N ALA A 254 9.40 -7.01 13.90
CA ALA A 254 8.20 -7.84 13.83
C ALA A 254 8.48 -9.34 13.61
N ILE A 255 9.62 -9.68 13.01
CA ILE A 255 10.01 -11.08 12.76
C ILE A 255 11.00 -11.63 13.80
N THR A 256 11.51 -10.79 14.71
CA THR A 256 12.52 -11.21 15.69
C THR A 256 11.95 -12.21 16.70
N GLU A 257 10.65 -12.15 16.97
CA GLU A 257 9.96 -13.10 17.86
C GLU A 257 9.80 -14.50 17.26
N PHE A 258 9.99 -14.64 15.95
CA PHE A 258 9.87 -15.92 15.26
C PHE A 258 11.25 -16.54 15.05
N GLU A 259 11.38 -17.80 15.46
CA GLU A 259 12.56 -18.60 15.11
C GLU A 259 12.74 -18.60 13.58
N ASN A 260 13.97 -18.35 13.14
CA ASN A 260 14.32 -18.23 11.73
C ASN A 260 13.62 -17.10 10.94
N GLY A 261 12.97 -16.12 11.59
CA GLY A 261 12.20 -15.06 10.93
C GLY A 261 12.98 -14.30 9.84
N LYS A 262 14.23 -13.88 10.14
CA LYS A 262 15.12 -13.24 9.15
C LYS A 262 15.38 -14.13 7.93
N LYS A 263 15.59 -15.43 8.15
CA LYS A 263 15.86 -16.38 7.06
C LYS A 263 14.62 -16.65 6.22
N ALA A 264 13.43 -16.65 6.85
CA ALA A 264 12.16 -16.71 6.14
C ALA A 264 11.96 -15.50 5.23
N LEU A 265 12.23 -14.29 5.73
CA LEU A 265 12.17 -13.05 4.92
C LEU A 265 13.07 -13.14 3.68
N GLU A 266 14.34 -13.55 3.85
CA GLU A 266 15.28 -13.71 2.72
C GLU A 266 14.76 -14.70 1.65
N LEU A 267 14.18 -15.82 2.06
CA LEU A 267 13.63 -16.82 1.15
C LEU A 267 12.39 -16.30 0.41
N ILE A 268 11.53 -15.55 1.10
CA ILE A 268 10.32 -14.95 0.56
C ILE A 268 10.66 -13.83 -0.43
N GLU A 269 11.58 -12.93 -0.08
CA GLU A 269 12.04 -11.87 -0.99
C GLU A 269 12.64 -12.45 -2.27
N LYS A 270 13.46 -13.51 -2.15
CA LYS A 270 14.00 -14.23 -3.30
C LYS A 270 12.91 -14.86 -4.16
N ARG A 271 11.85 -15.39 -3.53
CA ARG A 271 10.70 -15.99 -4.22
C ARG A 271 9.90 -14.93 -4.97
N GLN A 272 9.63 -13.79 -4.34
CA GLN A 272 8.93 -12.65 -4.93
C GLN A 272 9.71 -12.07 -6.11
N ALA A 273 11.04 -11.90 -5.99
CA ALA A 273 11.89 -11.41 -7.07
C ALA A 273 11.84 -12.30 -8.33
N ILE A 274 11.85 -13.63 -8.16
CA ILE A 274 11.72 -14.56 -9.30
C ILE A 274 10.31 -14.50 -9.91
N ASN A 275 9.29 -14.50 -9.06
CA ASN A 275 7.92 -14.65 -9.51
C ASN A 275 7.38 -13.40 -10.21
N LYS A 276 7.73 -12.19 -9.75
CA LYS A 276 7.17 -10.95 -10.31
C LYS A 276 7.53 -10.75 -11.79
N ASP A 277 8.79 -10.98 -12.16
CA ASP A 277 9.25 -10.80 -13.55
C ASP A 277 8.68 -11.89 -14.45
N ALA A 278 8.60 -13.13 -13.95
CA ALA A 278 8.00 -14.25 -14.67
C ALA A 278 6.50 -14.04 -14.92
N TRP A 279 5.75 -13.54 -13.92
CA TRP A 279 4.35 -13.19 -14.08
C TRP A 279 4.16 -12.06 -15.07
N LEU A 280 4.92 -10.97 -14.98
CA LEU A 280 4.83 -9.86 -15.94
C LEU A 280 5.10 -10.32 -17.37
N SER A 281 6.16 -11.10 -17.58
CA SER A 281 6.53 -11.61 -18.91
C SER A 281 5.45 -12.54 -19.48
N ALA A 282 4.93 -13.43 -18.65
CA ALA A 282 3.87 -14.32 -19.09
C ALA A 282 2.52 -13.63 -19.28
N ILE A 283 2.23 -12.54 -18.56
CA ILE A 283 1.03 -11.73 -18.76
C ILE A 283 1.15 -10.93 -20.06
N GLY A 284 2.33 -10.34 -20.31
CA GLY A 284 2.63 -9.42 -21.40
C GLY A 284 2.19 -7.99 -21.07
N HIS A 285 2.99 -7.01 -21.48
CA HIS A 285 2.73 -5.58 -21.30
C HIS A 285 3.47 -4.74 -22.35
N GLU A 286 3.04 -3.50 -22.58
CA GLU A 286 3.66 -2.60 -23.56
C GLU A 286 4.84 -1.76 -23.01
N ARG A 287 5.10 -1.82 -21.69
CA ARG A 287 6.20 -1.05 -21.09
C ARG A 287 7.57 -1.53 -21.60
N THR A 288 8.30 -0.66 -22.27
CA THR A 288 9.67 -0.95 -22.74
C THR A 288 10.70 -0.90 -21.60
N GLY A 289 11.80 -1.62 -21.76
CA GLY A 289 12.92 -1.61 -20.80
C GLY A 289 12.69 -2.36 -19.49
N MET A 290 11.70 -3.25 -19.44
CA MET A 290 11.51 -4.18 -18.32
C MET A 290 12.42 -5.40 -18.46
N THR A 291 12.84 -5.94 -17.32
CA THR A 291 13.54 -7.23 -17.26
C THR A 291 12.61 -8.33 -17.74
N GLU A 292 13.06 -9.12 -18.72
CA GLU A 292 12.36 -10.33 -19.11
C GLU A 292 12.58 -11.41 -18.03
N GLY A 293 11.48 -11.88 -17.46
CA GLY A 293 11.46 -12.97 -16.51
C GLY A 293 11.59 -14.32 -17.20
N MET A 294 12.09 -15.31 -16.45
CA MET A 294 12.05 -16.69 -16.91
C MET A 294 10.61 -17.16 -17.16
N SER A 295 10.44 -18.28 -17.88
CA SER A 295 9.11 -18.82 -18.12
C SER A 295 8.38 -19.12 -16.80
N LEU A 296 7.04 -18.95 -16.77
CA LEU A 296 6.25 -19.24 -15.57
C LEU A 296 6.49 -20.65 -15.03
N LYS A 297 6.69 -21.64 -15.93
CA LYS A 297 6.98 -23.02 -15.54
C LYS A 297 8.30 -23.12 -14.76
N GLU A 298 9.35 -22.45 -15.22
CA GLU A 298 10.65 -22.44 -14.53
C GLU A 298 10.59 -21.66 -13.20
N ALA A 299 9.91 -20.51 -13.20
CA ALA A 299 9.70 -19.72 -11.99
C ALA A 299 8.93 -20.53 -10.93
N GLN A 300 7.86 -21.22 -11.31
CA GLN A 300 7.09 -22.10 -10.43
C GLN A 300 7.94 -23.24 -9.86
N LEU A 301 8.81 -23.86 -10.66
CA LEU A 301 9.73 -24.90 -10.19
C LEU A 301 10.72 -24.35 -9.15
N LYS A 302 11.31 -23.18 -9.37
CA LYS A 302 12.21 -22.53 -8.41
C LYS A 302 11.45 -22.08 -7.15
N SER A 303 10.27 -21.49 -7.32
CA SER A 303 9.38 -21.07 -6.23
C SER A 303 8.99 -22.24 -5.34
N LYS A 304 8.69 -23.41 -5.92
CA LYS A 304 8.39 -24.65 -5.17
C LYS A 304 9.59 -25.12 -4.35
N LYS A 305 10.81 -25.01 -4.88
CA LYS A 305 12.05 -25.35 -4.13
C LYS A 305 12.24 -24.41 -2.94
N LEU A 306 12.08 -23.10 -3.14
CA LEU A 306 12.16 -22.11 -2.06
C LEU A 306 11.07 -22.31 -1.00
N LYS A 307 9.83 -22.60 -1.43
CA LYS A 307 8.72 -22.92 -0.51
C LYS A 307 9.01 -24.17 0.31
N LYS A 308 9.62 -25.21 -0.28
CA LYS A 308 10.05 -26.40 0.46
C LYS A 308 11.14 -26.06 1.50
N GLN A 309 12.11 -25.23 1.14
CA GLN A 309 13.13 -24.74 2.09
C GLN A 309 12.49 -23.97 3.24
N LEU A 310 11.54 -23.08 2.93
CA LEU A 310 10.79 -22.33 3.93
C LEU A 310 9.99 -23.25 4.85
N THR A 311 9.24 -24.22 4.32
CA THR A 311 8.50 -25.19 5.16
C THR A 311 9.43 -26.00 6.06
N MET A 312 10.61 -26.43 5.59
CA MET A 312 11.57 -27.12 6.45
C MET A 312 12.11 -26.21 7.55
N LEU A 313 12.40 -24.95 7.23
CA LEU A 313 12.91 -23.95 8.16
C LEU A 313 11.90 -23.61 9.28
N LEU A 314 10.60 -23.62 8.97
CA LEU A 314 9.52 -23.34 9.93
C LEU A 314 9.12 -24.56 10.79
N ASN A 315 9.62 -25.75 10.44
CA ASN A 315 9.38 -26.99 11.19
C ASN A 315 10.59 -27.43 12.03
N GLN A 316 11.66 -26.61 12.04
CA GLN A 316 12.82 -26.76 12.93
C GLN A 316 12.49 -26.09 14.26
#